data_AF-A0AB39T5T8-F1
#
_entry.id   AF-A0AB39T5T8-F1
#
_cell.length_a   1.000
_cell.length_b   1.000
_cell.length_c   1.000
_cell.angle_alpha   90.00
_cell.angle_beta   90.00
_cell.angle_gamma   90.00
#
_symmetry.space_group_name_H-M   'P 1'
#
loop_
_entity.id
_entity.type
_entity.pdbx_description
1 polymer ?
#
loop_
_entity_poly.entity_id
_entity_poly.type
_entity_poly.pdbx_seq_one_letter_code
_entity_poly.pdbx_strand_id
1 'polypeptide(L)'
;MGFTSAWGISGHTDEVIAGLSATLLPAMRADRAHPEAERRRREWQREPLPDYRTWYALGRGDGDRRADPDAIESFRELTAPGGRVDDVCGGMADPSFHVLDDVWEGQDEESMFISVHSKEYAVSSLFHAIGPVRAALLPGWCGTFLLTSAEVRESLPLVERALTFTPAERAAAEDQDWLSYGEREESVLNGPLRIWRTAARQGLGLCGVSVHLC
;
A
#
# COMPACT_ATOMS: atom_id res chain seq x y z
N MET A 1 -23.86 0.22 -0.56
CA MET A 1 -23.17 -0.65 0.41
C MET A 1 -21.75 -0.15 0.55
N GLY A 2 -21.17 -0.13 1.75
CA GLY A 2 -19.77 0.26 1.93
C GLY A 2 -18.85 -0.93 1.63
N PHE A 3 -17.60 -0.67 1.26
CA PHE A 3 -16.55 -1.68 1.21
C PHE A 3 -15.63 -1.54 2.43
N THR A 4 -14.93 -2.61 2.76
CA THR A 4 -13.81 -2.59 3.71
C THR A 4 -12.57 -3.02 2.95
N SER A 5 -11.46 -2.30 3.13
CA SER A 5 -10.17 -2.69 2.58
C SER A 5 -9.19 -2.97 3.71
N ALA A 6 -8.22 -3.83 3.43
CA ALA A 6 -7.09 -4.09 4.29
C ALA A 6 -5.79 -3.99 3.49
N TRP A 7 -4.75 -3.47 4.13
CA TRP A 7 -3.39 -3.56 3.66
C TRP A 7 -2.53 -4.21 4.73
N GLY A 8 -1.97 -5.37 4.39
CA GLY A 8 -1.11 -6.13 5.28
C GLY A 8 0.31 -6.25 4.71
N ILE A 9 1.32 -6.15 5.57
CA ILE A 9 2.70 -6.52 5.27
C ILE A 9 3.14 -7.51 6.34
N SER A 10 3.58 -8.69 5.93
CA SER A 10 3.93 -9.81 6.82
C SER A 10 5.28 -10.41 6.45
N GLY A 11 6.05 -10.82 7.47
CA GLY A 11 7.34 -11.47 7.33
C GLY A 11 7.24 -12.99 7.23
N HIS A 12 7.94 -13.58 6.26
CA HIS A 12 7.88 -15.01 5.97
C HIS A 12 9.26 -15.59 5.63
N THR A 13 9.42 -16.90 5.75
CA THR A 13 10.64 -17.57 5.25
C THR A 13 10.64 -17.57 3.72
N ASP A 14 11.82 -17.72 3.10
CA ASP A 14 11.93 -17.77 1.63
C ASP A 14 11.18 -18.96 1.02
N GLU A 15 11.01 -20.05 1.76
CA GLU A 15 10.20 -21.21 1.35
C GLU A 15 8.71 -20.83 1.25
N VAL A 16 8.18 -20.15 2.26
CA VAL A 16 6.80 -19.66 2.25
C VAL A 16 6.62 -18.61 1.15
N ILE A 17 7.56 -17.67 1.00
CA ILE A 17 7.54 -16.69 -0.09
C ILE A 17 7.53 -17.38 -1.47
N ALA A 18 8.29 -18.47 -1.65
CA ALA A 18 8.27 -19.23 -2.89
C ALA A 18 6.90 -19.88 -3.16
N GLY A 19 6.24 -20.41 -2.12
CA GLY A 19 4.87 -20.92 -2.19
C GLY A 19 3.87 -19.83 -2.58
N LEU A 20 3.87 -18.71 -1.84
CA LEU A 20 3.01 -17.55 -2.13
C LEU A 20 3.28 -16.97 -3.52
N SER A 21 4.53 -17.01 -3.99
CA SER A 21 4.92 -16.53 -5.31
C SER A 21 4.27 -17.31 -6.44
N ALA A 22 4.09 -18.62 -6.29
CA ALA A 22 3.41 -19.43 -7.30
C ALA A 22 1.95 -19.00 -7.49
N THR A 23 1.29 -18.59 -6.40
CA THR A 23 -0.13 -18.22 -6.37
C THR A 23 -0.36 -16.74 -6.72
N LEU A 24 0.36 -15.82 -6.07
CA LEU A 24 0.06 -14.39 -6.12
C LEU A 24 0.77 -13.65 -7.26
N LEU A 25 2.00 -14.03 -7.64
CA LEU A 25 2.74 -13.27 -8.67
C LEU A 25 2.02 -13.20 -10.03
N PRO A 26 1.32 -14.23 -10.53
CA PRO A 26 0.54 -14.11 -11.75
C PRO A 26 -0.52 -13.00 -11.68
N ALA A 27 -1.28 -12.94 -10.58
CA ALA A 27 -2.29 -11.91 -10.35
C ALA A 27 -1.67 -10.51 -10.22
N MET A 28 -0.62 -10.38 -9.39
CA MET A 28 0.10 -9.11 -9.20
C MET A 28 0.67 -8.55 -10.52
N ARG A 29 1.26 -9.42 -11.35
CA ARG A 29 1.80 -9.03 -12.67
C ARG A 29 0.69 -8.61 -13.62
N ALA A 30 -0.42 -9.32 -13.63
CA ALA A 30 -1.54 -9.02 -14.51
C ALA A 30 -2.20 -7.67 -14.15
N ASP A 31 -2.34 -7.36 -12.86
CA ASP A 31 -2.89 -6.07 -12.40
C ASP A 31 -1.93 -4.93 -12.69
N ARG A 32 -0.63 -5.12 -12.44
CA ARG A 32 0.40 -4.15 -12.82
C ARG A 32 0.46 -3.91 -14.33
N ALA A 33 0.25 -4.95 -15.14
CA ALA A 33 0.29 -4.86 -16.61
C ALA A 33 -0.99 -4.25 -17.20
N HIS A 34 -1.96 -3.85 -16.39
CA HIS A 34 -3.16 -3.18 -16.87
C HIS A 34 -2.77 -1.89 -17.63
N PRO A 35 -3.24 -1.67 -18.88
CA PRO A 35 -2.79 -0.56 -19.71
C PRO A 35 -2.92 0.82 -19.05
N GLU A 36 -4.00 1.01 -18.28
CA GLU A 36 -4.27 2.25 -17.56
C GLU A 36 -3.32 2.49 -16.37
N ALA A 37 -2.74 1.44 -15.77
CA ALA A 37 -1.98 1.55 -14.53
C ALA A 37 -0.74 2.46 -14.69
N GLU A 38 0.02 2.27 -15.76
CA GLU A 38 1.19 3.10 -16.07
C GLU A 38 0.80 4.53 -16.48
N ARG A 39 -0.33 4.70 -17.19
CA ARG A 39 -0.85 6.03 -17.54
C ARG A 39 -1.19 6.82 -16.29
N ARG A 40 -2.01 6.26 -15.39
CA ARG A 40 -2.42 6.89 -14.13
C ARG A 40 -1.20 7.22 -13.26
N ARG A 41 -0.23 6.32 -13.17
CA ARG A 41 1.03 6.56 -12.44
C ARG A 41 1.80 7.76 -12.99
N ARG A 42 1.96 7.86 -14.32
CA ARG A 42 2.67 8.99 -14.95
C ARG A 42 1.92 10.30 -14.79
N GLU A 43 0.59 10.28 -14.87
CA GLU A 43 -0.25 11.45 -14.61
C GLU A 43 -0.04 11.96 -13.19
N TRP A 44 -0.16 11.09 -12.20
CA TRP A 44 0.06 11.45 -10.80
C TRP A 44 1.49 11.92 -10.51
N GLN A 45 2.50 11.33 -11.15
CA GLN A 45 3.89 11.78 -11.02
C GLN A 45 4.14 13.19 -11.59
N ARG A 46 3.46 13.52 -12.69
CA ARG A 46 3.57 14.82 -13.36
C ARG A 46 2.78 15.90 -12.65
N GLU A 47 1.61 15.55 -12.14
CA GLU A 47 0.70 16.45 -11.44
C GLU A 47 0.15 15.75 -10.19
N PRO A 48 0.90 15.79 -9.08
CA PRO A 48 0.45 15.23 -7.81
C PRO A 48 -0.82 15.95 -7.34
N LEU A 49 -1.70 15.21 -6.66
CA LEU A 49 -2.92 15.80 -6.11
C LEU A 49 -2.58 16.85 -5.02
N PRO A 50 -3.37 17.92 -4.93
CA PRO A 50 -3.28 18.88 -3.83
C PRO A 50 -3.82 18.27 -2.54
N ASP A 51 -3.80 19.03 -1.44
CA ASP A 51 -4.32 18.62 -0.14
C ASP A 51 -5.71 17.96 -0.24
N TYR A 52 -5.87 16.79 0.37
CA TYR A 52 -7.08 15.97 0.29
C TYR A 52 -8.33 16.70 0.78
N ARG A 53 -8.19 17.65 1.69
CA ARG A 53 -9.28 18.46 2.24
C ARG A 53 -9.91 19.38 1.19
N THR A 54 -9.18 19.66 0.11
CA THR A 54 -9.65 20.50 -1.01
C THR A 54 -10.34 19.72 -2.12
N TRP A 55 -10.20 18.38 -2.15
CA TRP A 55 -10.67 17.53 -3.26
C TRP A 55 -12.15 17.70 -3.58
N TYR A 56 -12.99 17.74 -2.54
CA TYR A 56 -14.45 17.82 -2.68
C TYR A 56 -15.06 19.10 -2.12
N ALA A 57 -14.24 20.11 -1.81
CA ALA A 57 -14.73 21.38 -1.29
C ALA A 57 -15.75 22.00 -2.27
N LEU A 58 -16.98 22.22 -1.78
CA LEU A 58 -18.04 22.90 -2.53
C LEU A 58 -17.69 24.39 -2.57
N GLY A 59 -17.19 24.86 -3.72
CA GLY A 59 -16.59 26.18 -3.90
C GLY A 59 -17.30 27.33 -3.18
N ARG A 60 -16.63 27.86 -2.16
CA ARG A 60 -16.86 29.21 -1.60
C ARG A 60 -15.54 29.77 -1.10
N GLY A 61 -14.60 30.05 -2.00
CA GLY A 61 -13.34 30.70 -1.61
C GLY A 61 -12.36 30.77 -2.76
N ASP A 62 -11.85 31.98 -2.99
CA ASP A 62 -10.93 32.37 -4.05
C ASP A 62 -9.51 31.85 -3.74
N GLY A 63 -8.88 31.15 -4.69
CA GLY A 63 -7.43 30.91 -4.70
C GLY A 63 -6.92 29.46 -4.52
N ASP A 64 -7.69 28.53 -3.96
CA ASP A 64 -7.23 27.13 -3.85
C ASP A 64 -7.45 26.36 -5.16
N ARG A 65 -6.36 25.80 -5.71
CA ARG A 65 -6.38 24.96 -6.90
C ARG A 65 -7.13 23.67 -6.58
N ARG A 66 -8.43 23.67 -6.87
CA ARG A 66 -9.28 22.49 -6.75
C ARG A 66 -8.69 21.35 -7.57
N ALA A 67 -8.61 20.16 -6.98
CA ALA A 67 -8.25 18.97 -7.72
C ALA A 67 -9.31 18.66 -8.78
N ASP A 68 -8.86 18.25 -9.95
CA ASP A 68 -9.74 17.71 -10.98
C ASP A 68 -10.36 16.40 -10.45
N PRO A 69 -11.70 16.26 -10.40
CA PRO A 69 -12.37 15.02 -10.01
C PRO A 69 -11.85 13.77 -10.74
N ASP A 70 -11.51 13.91 -12.02
CA ASP A 70 -11.00 12.79 -12.83
C ASP A 70 -9.59 12.40 -12.38
N ALA A 71 -8.77 13.36 -11.93
CA ALA A 71 -7.44 13.08 -11.38
C ALA A 71 -7.53 12.39 -10.00
N ILE A 72 -8.51 12.77 -9.17
CA ILE A 72 -8.75 12.12 -7.88
C ILE A 72 -9.15 10.66 -8.09
N GLU A 73 -10.09 10.40 -9.01
CA GLU A 73 -10.53 9.04 -9.29
C GLU A 73 -9.41 8.21 -9.93
N SER A 74 -8.68 8.80 -10.89
CA SER A 74 -7.49 8.18 -11.48
C SER A 74 -6.45 7.78 -10.42
N PHE A 75 -6.19 8.63 -9.43
CA PHE A 75 -5.31 8.29 -8.31
C PHE A 75 -5.88 7.16 -7.45
N ARG A 76 -7.18 7.21 -7.09
CA ARG A 76 -7.82 6.16 -6.30
C ARG A 76 -7.80 4.81 -7.01
N GLU A 77 -8.08 4.77 -8.31
CA GLU A 77 -7.99 3.56 -9.12
C GLU A 77 -6.55 3.04 -9.26
N LEU A 78 -5.55 3.94 -9.24
CA LEU A 78 -4.14 3.56 -9.25
C LEU A 78 -3.73 2.84 -7.94
N THR A 79 -4.23 3.31 -6.80
CA THR A 79 -3.82 2.85 -5.46
C THR A 79 -4.82 1.93 -4.77
N ALA A 80 -5.94 1.62 -5.41
CA ALA A 80 -6.89 0.60 -4.97
C ALA A 80 -6.29 -0.82 -5.07
N PRO A 81 -6.82 -1.78 -4.30
CA PRO A 81 -6.55 -3.20 -4.52
C PRO A 81 -6.75 -3.61 -5.99
N GLY A 82 -5.87 -4.45 -6.48
CA GLY A 82 -5.98 -5.00 -7.83
C GLY A 82 -7.04 -6.10 -7.88
N GLY A 83 -7.96 -6.02 -8.86
CA GLY A 83 -9.09 -6.95 -8.91
C GLY A 83 -8.69 -8.42 -9.02
N ARG A 84 -7.58 -8.77 -9.68
CA ARG A 84 -7.14 -10.18 -9.75
C ARG A 84 -6.46 -10.62 -8.47
N VAL A 85 -5.73 -9.71 -7.81
CA VAL A 85 -5.18 -9.98 -6.48
C VAL A 85 -6.32 -10.19 -5.48
N ASP A 86 -7.39 -9.39 -5.53
CA ASP A 86 -8.60 -9.59 -4.73
C ASP A 86 -9.23 -10.95 -4.99
N ASP A 87 -9.43 -11.33 -6.25
CA ASP A 87 -10.04 -12.61 -6.61
C ASP A 87 -9.24 -13.79 -6.06
N VAL A 88 -7.92 -13.75 -6.10
CA VAL A 88 -7.06 -14.80 -5.53
C VAL A 88 -7.12 -14.77 -4.01
N CYS A 89 -6.89 -13.60 -3.39
CA CYS A 89 -6.84 -13.46 -1.94
C CYS A 89 -8.17 -13.77 -1.24
N GLY A 90 -9.30 -13.54 -1.91
CA GLY A 90 -10.64 -13.87 -1.43
C GLY A 90 -11.10 -15.29 -1.78
N GLY A 91 -10.24 -16.13 -2.37
CA GLY A 91 -10.55 -17.51 -2.72
C GLY A 91 -11.48 -17.70 -3.92
N MET A 92 -11.78 -16.63 -4.67
CA MET A 92 -12.65 -16.68 -5.84
C MET A 92 -11.93 -17.29 -7.06
N ALA A 93 -10.67 -16.93 -7.28
CA ALA A 93 -9.84 -17.47 -8.35
C ALA A 93 -9.16 -18.79 -7.94
N ASP A 94 -8.89 -18.99 -6.65
CA ASP A 94 -8.34 -20.22 -6.10
C ASP A 94 -8.99 -20.54 -4.74
N PRO A 95 -10.00 -21.42 -4.69
CA PRO A 95 -10.68 -21.77 -3.43
C PRO A 95 -9.80 -22.45 -2.38
N SER A 96 -8.57 -22.85 -2.74
CA SER A 96 -7.62 -23.44 -1.81
C SER A 96 -6.69 -22.41 -1.14
N PHE A 97 -6.81 -21.14 -1.51
CA PHE A 97 -6.03 -20.04 -0.95
C PHE A 97 -6.93 -18.91 -0.48
N HIS A 98 -6.68 -18.43 0.74
CA HIS A 98 -7.35 -17.28 1.33
C HIS A 98 -6.37 -16.46 2.16
N VAL A 99 -6.25 -15.17 1.88
CA VAL A 99 -5.17 -14.33 2.47
C VAL A 99 -5.25 -14.25 4.00
N LEU A 100 -6.46 -14.27 4.57
CA LEU A 100 -6.62 -14.22 6.02
C LEU A 100 -6.01 -15.47 6.67
N ASP A 101 -6.23 -16.64 6.08
CA ASP A 101 -5.87 -17.92 6.68
C ASP A 101 -4.44 -18.34 6.29
N ASP A 102 -4.06 -18.15 5.03
CA ASP A 102 -2.78 -18.64 4.50
C ASP A 102 -1.62 -17.65 4.63
N VAL A 103 -1.89 -16.36 4.90
CA VAL A 103 -0.85 -15.32 4.98
C VAL A 103 -0.83 -14.61 6.32
N TRP A 104 -1.99 -14.24 6.85
CA TRP A 104 -2.09 -13.39 8.04
C TRP A 104 -2.32 -14.16 9.33
N GLU A 105 -2.99 -15.31 9.30
CA GLU A 105 -3.20 -16.14 10.49
C GLU A 105 -1.86 -16.60 11.07
N GLY A 106 -1.74 -16.53 12.40
CA GLY A 106 -0.54 -16.95 13.12
C GLY A 106 0.65 -15.99 13.06
N GLN A 107 0.54 -14.86 12.36
CA GLN A 107 1.55 -13.80 12.42
C GLN A 107 1.52 -13.10 13.78
N ASP A 108 2.71 -12.72 14.27
CA ASP A 108 2.83 -11.92 15.48
C ASP A 108 2.84 -10.42 15.16
N GLU A 109 2.62 -9.59 16.19
CA GLU A 109 2.60 -8.13 16.01
C GLU A 109 3.96 -7.56 15.57
N GLU A 110 5.07 -8.27 15.82
CA GLU A 110 6.41 -7.84 15.42
C GLU A 110 6.71 -8.15 13.95
N SER A 111 6.12 -9.21 13.39
CA SER A 111 6.29 -9.71 12.04
C SER A 111 5.24 -9.18 11.06
N MET A 112 4.19 -8.52 11.56
CA MET A 112 3.10 -8.01 10.73
C MET A 112 2.69 -6.57 11.02
N PHE A 113 2.39 -5.85 9.94
CA PHE A 113 1.66 -4.61 9.92
C PHE A 113 0.33 -4.85 9.20
N ILE A 114 -0.77 -4.34 9.76
CA ILE A 114 -2.08 -4.36 9.11
C ILE A 114 -2.82 -3.07 9.39
N SER A 115 -3.47 -2.55 8.34
CA SER A 115 -4.33 -1.37 8.41
C SER A 115 -5.62 -1.68 7.68
N VAL A 116 -6.74 -1.57 8.40
CA VAL A 116 -8.08 -1.94 7.91
C VAL A 116 -8.99 -0.73 7.98
N HIS A 117 -9.60 -0.36 6.86
CA HIS A 117 -10.45 0.83 6.79
C HIS A 117 -11.72 0.61 5.98
N SER A 118 -12.81 1.24 6.42
CA SER A 118 -14.07 1.26 5.67
C SER A 118 -14.07 2.43 4.69
N LYS A 119 -14.39 2.14 3.42
CA LYS A 119 -14.50 3.09 2.30
C LYS A 119 -13.22 3.89 1.99
N GLU A 120 -12.09 3.47 2.53
CA GLU A 120 -10.79 4.11 2.37
C GLU A 120 -9.74 3.05 2.08
N TYR A 121 -8.59 3.49 1.55
CA TYR A 121 -7.45 2.61 1.23
C TYR A 121 -6.19 3.15 1.90
N ALA A 122 -5.57 2.31 2.73
CA ALA A 122 -4.34 2.67 3.45
C ALA A 122 -3.18 3.05 2.52
N VAL A 123 -3.04 2.31 1.42
CA VAL A 123 -2.04 2.58 0.37
C VAL A 123 -2.27 3.94 -0.27
N SER A 124 -3.53 4.32 -0.51
CA SER A 124 -3.86 5.61 -1.11
C SER A 124 -3.44 6.76 -0.20
N SER A 125 -3.75 6.67 1.10
CA SER A 125 -3.34 7.69 2.06
C SER A 125 -1.82 7.80 2.16
N LEU A 126 -1.11 6.66 2.27
CA LEU A 126 0.34 6.64 2.31
C LEU A 126 0.94 7.30 1.06
N PHE A 127 0.52 6.88 -0.13
CA PHE A 127 1.08 7.36 -1.40
C PHE A 127 0.83 8.85 -1.58
N HIS A 128 -0.34 9.33 -1.19
CA HIS A 128 -0.64 10.75 -1.17
C HIS A 128 0.29 11.50 -0.19
N ALA A 129 0.39 11.03 1.05
CA ALA A 129 1.16 11.67 2.10
C ALA A 129 2.66 11.78 1.79
N ILE A 130 3.26 10.75 1.18
CA ILE A 130 4.70 10.75 0.86
C ILE A 130 5.00 11.32 -0.54
N GLY A 131 3.98 11.44 -1.38
CA GLY A 131 4.08 11.90 -2.75
C GLY A 131 4.82 10.94 -3.70
N PRO A 132 4.81 11.24 -5.01
CA PRO A 132 5.31 10.32 -6.04
C PRO A 132 6.81 10.06 -5.98
N VAL A 133 7.61 11.01 -5.51
CA VAL A 133 9.08 10.86 -5.44
C VAL A 133 9.47 9.79 -4.43
N ARG A 134 8.88 9.80 -3.23
CA ARG A 134 9.15 8.78 -2.20
C ARG A 134 8.44 7.47 -2.55
N ALA A 135 7.21 7.52 -3.04
CA ALA A 135 6.48 6.33 -3.46
C ALA A 135 7.20 5.54 -4.57
N ALA A 136 7.92 6.21 -5.48
CA ALA A 136 8.68 5.54 -6.54
C ALA A 136 9.87 4.70 -6.02
N LEU A 137 10.29 4.88 -4.77
CA LEU A 137 11.34 4.11 -4.13
C LEU A 137 10.83 2.82 -3.47
N LEU A 138 9.52 2.72 -3.26
CA LEU A 138 8.92 1.53 -2.66
C LEU A 138 8.86 0.39 -3.69
N PRO A 139 9.21 -0.84 -3.30
CA PRO A 139 9.14 -1.99 -4.19
C PRO A 139 7.69 -2.41 -4.45
N GLY A 140 7.51 -3.15 -5.55
CA GLY A 140 6.20 -3.64 -5.97
C GLY A 140 5.33 -2.60 -6.65
N TRP A 141 4.02 -2.76 -6.48
CA TRP A 141 3.00 -1.90 -7.06
C TRP A 141 1.94 -1.58 -6.02
N CYS A 142 1.87 -0.31 -5.61
CA CYS A 142 0.81 0.23 -4.74
C CYS A 142 0.49 -0.67 -3.53
N GLY A 143 1.50 -0.92 -2.70
CA GLY A 143 1.35 -1.73 -1.48
C GLY A 143 1.39 -3.25 -1.69
N THR A 144 1.40 -3.71 -2.95
CA THR A 144 1.42 -5.13 -3.30
C THR A 144 2.80 -5.57 -3.80
N PHE A 145 3.42 -6.52 -3.11
CA PHE A 145 4.75 -7.05 -3.41
C PHE A 145 4.98 -8.42 -2.75
N LEU A 146 5.89 -9.19 -3.33
CA LEU A 146 6.49 -10.38 -2.75
C LEU A 146 8.00 -10.27 -2.91
N LEU A 147 8.73 -10.35 -1.81
CA LEU A 147 10.18 -10.23 -1.76
C LEU A 147 10.78 -11.37 -0.95
N THR A 148 11.81 -11.99 -1.47
CA THR A 148 12.69 -12.88 -0.72
C THR A 148 13.49 -12.11 0.33
N SER A 149 14.07 -12.79 1.30
CA SER A 149 14.95 -12.24 2.33
C SER A 149 16.15 -11.48 1.73
N ALA A 150 16.65 -11.95 0.58
CA ALA A 150 17.70 -11.26 -0.17
C ALA A 150 17.20 -9.93 -0.74
N GLU A 151 16.05 -9.93 -1.41
CA GLU A 151 15.44 -8.73 -1.99
C GLU A 151 14.98 -7.74 -0.91
N VAL A 152 14.57 -8.21 0.27
CA VAL A 152 14.29 -7.35 1.43
C VAL A 152 15.53 -6.60 1.86
N ARG A 153 16.68 -7.28 2.00
CA ARG A 153 17.95 -6.63 2.34
C ARG A 153 18.41 -5.64 1.26
N GLU A 154 18.22 -5.99 0.00
CA GLU A 154 18.58 -5.13 -1.14
C GLU A 154 17.70 -3.89 -1.24
N SER A 155 16.39 -4.03 -0.98
CA SER A 155 15.42 -2.93 -1.08
C SER A 155 15.39 -2.02 0.15
N LEU A 156 15.84 -2.50 1.32
CA LEU A 156 15.76 -1.75 2.58
C LEU A 156 16.32 -0.31 2.49
N PRO A 157 17.48 -0.02 1.88
CA PRO A 157 17.98 1.36 1.78
C PRO A 157 17.05 2.30 0.99
N LEU A 158 16.33 1.78 -0.01
CA LEU A 158 15.36 2.56 -0.79
C LEU A 158 14.11 2.84 0.05
N VAL A 159 13.63 1.84 0.77
CA VAL A 159 12.46 1.95 1.67
C VAL A 159 12.76 2.89 2.83
N GLU A 160 13.96 2.84 3.41
CA GLU A 160 14.41 3.77 4.44
C GLU A 160 14.44 5.20 3.93
N ARG A 161 14.93 5.43 2.71
CA ARG A 161 14.88 6.76 2.08
C ARG A 161 13.46 7.23 1.82
N ALA A 162 12.53 6.33 1.51
CA ALA A 162 11.14 6.66 1.26
C ALA A 162 10.41 7.06 2.55
N LEU A 163 10.66 6.35 3.66
CA LEU A 163 9.84 6.40 4.88
C LEU A 163 10.58 6.95 6.11
N THR A 164 11.83 7.37 5.97
CA THR A 164 12.51 8.17 7.01
C THR A 164 12.32 9.65 6.70
N PHE A 165 11.83 10.38 7.70
CA PHE A 165 11.48 11.79 7.59
C PHE A 165 12.28 12.62 8.57
N THR A 166 12.67 13.83 8.16
CA THR A 166 12.99 14.90 9.12
C THR A 166 11.72 15.31 9.88
N PRO A 167 11.82 16.00 11.03
CA PRO A 167 10.64 16.43 11.79
C PRO A 167 9.65 17.28 10.96
N ALA A 168 10.14 18.14 10.06
CA ALA A 168 9.29 18.96 9.20
C ALA A 168 8.58 18.13 8.13
N GLU A 169 9.31 17.22 7.45
CA GLU A 169 8.71 16.30 6.48
C GLU A 169 7.71 15.36 7.14
N ARG A 170 7.97 14.96 8.38
CA ARG A 170 7.07 14.11 9.16
C ARG A 170 5.75 14.81 9.42
N ALA A 171 5.80 16.05 9.93
CA ALA A 171 4.59 16.84 10.17
C ALA A 171 3.80 17.07 8.88
N ALA A 172 4.48 17.31 7.76
CA ALA A 172 3.82 17.46 6.46
C ALA A 172 3.15 16.14 6.00
N ALA A 173 3.83 15.00 6.14
CA ALA A 173 3.25 13.71 5.77
C ALA A 173 2.07 13.35 6.67
N GLU A 174 2.15 13.59 7.98
CA GLU A 174 1.04 13.39 8.92
C GLU A 174 -0.15 14.28 8.62
N ASP A 175 0.09 15.52 8.17
CA ASP A 175 -1.00 16.42 7.77
C ASP A 175 -1.70 15.96 6.47
N GLN A 176 -1.00 15.23 5.60
CA GLN A 176 -1.52 14.71 4.34
C GLN A 176 -2.06 13.27 4.44
N ASP A 177 -1.81 12.58 5.55
CA ASP A 177 -2.43 11.29 5.89
C ASP A 177 -3.85 11.53 6.40
N TRP A 178 -4.85 11.10 5.64
CA TRP A 178 -6.26 11.32 6.00
C TRP A 178 -6.86 10.19 6.83
N LEU A 179 -6.09 9.13 7.12
CA LEU A 179 -6.58 8.03 7.94
C LEU A 179 -6.62 8.43 9.41
N SER A 180 -7.65 7.95 10.09
CA SER A 180 -7.74 8.00 11.54
C SER A 180 -7.29 6.65 12.09
N TYR A 181 -6.35 6.69 13.03
CA TYR A 181 -5.85 5.49 13.72
C TYR A 181 -6.34 5.47 15.17
N GLY A 182 -6.74 4.29 15.65
CA GLY A 182 -6.99 4.04 17.07
C GLY A 182 -5.70 4.03 17.90
N GLU A 183 -5.82 4.05 19.24
CA GLU A 183 -4.66 4.08 20.16
C GLU A 183 -3.69 2.90 20.00
N ARG A 184 -4.17 1.78 19.46
CA ARG A 184 -3.38 0.55 19.23
C ARG A 184 -3.02 0.32 17.76
N GLU A 185 -3.50 1.19 16.87
CA GLU A 185 -3.25 1.06 15.44
C GLU A 185 -1.97 1.80 15.06
N GLU A 186 -1.13 1.13 14.29
CA GLU A 186 0.08 1.74 13.78
C GLU A 186 -0.23 2.54 12.51
N SER A 187 0.29 3.77 12.42
CA SER A 187 0.14 4.58 11.21
C SER A 187 0.87 3.97 10.01
N VAL A 188 0.32 4.17 8.80
CA VAL A 188 0.95 3.80 7.52
C VAL A 188 2.32 4.46 7.32
N LEU A 189 2.61 5.56 8.02
CA LEU A 189 3.90 6.24 8.00
C LEU A 189 4.98 5.56 8.87
N ASN A 190 4.59 4.60 9.71
CA ASN A 190 5.47 3.90 10.66
C ASN A 190 5.59 2.41 10.35
N GLY A 191 4.44 1.72 10.27
CA GLY A 191 4.39 0.27 10.25
C GLY A 191 5.12 -0.40 9.11
N PRO A 192 4.97 0.05 7.84
CA PRO A 192 5.69 -0.54 6.73
C PRO A 192 7.21 -0.55 6.95
N LEU A 193 7.81 0.58 7.40
CA LEU A 193 9.24 0.65 7.62
C LEU A 193 9.70 -0.23 8.79
N ARG A 194 8.89 -0.31 9.86
CA ARG A 194 9.16 -1.21 11.00
C ARG A 194 9.27 -2.66 10.51
N ILE A 195 8.30 -3.13 9.74
CA ILE A 195 8.27 -4.50 9.22
C ILE A 195 9.46 -4.78 8.30
N TRP A 196 9.82 -3.84 7.41
CA TRP A 196 11.03 -3.98 6.59
C TRP A 196 12.30 -4.17 7.41
N ARG A 197 12.49 -3.33 8.44
CA ARG A 197 13.65 -3.42 9.34
C ARG A 197 13.66 -4.71 10.15
N THR A 198 12.50 -5.17 10.61
CA THR A 198 12.40 -6.44 11.35
C THR A 198 12.73 -7.62 10.44
N ALA A 199 12.12 -7.71 9.26
CA ALA A 199 12.39 -8.79 8.31
C ALA A 199 13.87 -8.83 7.88
N ALA A 200 14.48 -7.68 7.59
CA ALA A 200 15.90 -7.61 7.23
C ALA A 200 16.82 -8.09 8.37
N ARG A 201 16.50 -7.77 9.63
CA ARG A 201 17.26 -8.24 10.81
C ARG A 201 17.08 -9.75 11.04
N GLN A 202 15.89 -10.28 10.81
CA GLN A 202 15.56 -11.69 11.05
C GLN A 202 15.88 -12.60 9.86
N GLY A 203 16.22 -12.03 8.70
CA GLY A 203 16.47 -12.81 7.48
C GLY A 203 15.19 -13.36 6.85
N LEU A 204 14.07 -12.63 6.99
CA LEU A 204 12.77 -12.99 6.41
C LEU A 204 12.54 -12.26 5.09
N GLY A 205 11.80 -12.90 4.20
CA GLY A 205 11.13 -12.24 3.08
C GLY A 205 9.86 -11.53 3.53
N LEU A 206 9.22 -10.80 2.61
CA LEU A 206 8.00 -10.04 2.88
C LEU A 206 6.90 -10.32 1.85
N CYS A 207 5.68 -10.45 2.35
CA CYS A 207 4.44 -10.42 1.56
C CYS A 207 3.65 -9.17 1.93
N GLY A 208 3.50 -8.25 0.97
CA GLY A 208 2.64 -7.09 1.04
C GLY A 208 1.45 -7.26 0.12
N VAL A 209 0.23 -7.13 0.63
CA VAL A 209 -1.01 -7.26 -0.16
C VAL A 209 -2.05 -6.27 0.32
N SER A 210 -2.65 -5.54 -0.61
CA SER A 210 -3.83 -4.72 -0.37
C SER A 210 -5.03 -5.38 -1.03
N VAL A 211 -6.11 -5.58 -0.26
CA VAL A 211 -7.29 -6.35 -0.66
C VAL A 211 -8.58 -5.73 -0.17
N HIS A 212 -9.70 -6.03 -0.84
CA HIS A 212 -11.05 -5.85 -0.31
C HIS A 212 -11.44 -7.02 0.59
N LEU A 213 -11.99 -6.72 1.76
CA LEU A 213 -12.57 -7.72 2.66
C LEU A 213 -14.08 -7.81 2.41
N CYS A 214 -14.57 -9.03 2.12
CA CYS A 214 -15.97 -9.33 1.84
C CYS A 214 -16.71 -9.84 3.10
#